data_AF-A0A1Q5AED0-F1
#
_entry.id   AF-A0A1Q5AED0-F1
#
_cell.length_a   1.000
_cell.length_b   1.000
_cell.length_c   1.000
_cell.angle_alpha   90.00
_cell.angle_beta   90.00
_cell.angle_gamma   90.00
#
_symmetry.space_group_name_H-M   'P 1'
#
loop_
_entity.id
_entity.type
_entity.pdbx_description
1 polymer ?
#
loop_
_entity_poly.entity_id
_entity_poly.type
_entity_poly.pdbx_seq_one_letter_code
_entity_poly.pdbx_strand_id
1 'polypeptide(L)'
;MIEILDNLDVLYRPHLDLTTIEVGGVALGAPAVGIPRRSIIEAQSPLIARYRGGTDLDSEYYDADGRRLTLDEVFDDAARSDGFLYRADKVSYKVRAGEVVGFAIYGPHLSHFAHLASYEELLAAFGTPDRAREDETYGDLMGYDTYYWGARKHVRWDAWDDRVSLINLGAFEGNAGP
;
A
#
# COMPACT_ATOMS: atom_id res chain seq x y z
N MET A 1 5.75 12.17 -15.38
CA MET A 1 5.03 11.82 -14.15
C MET A 1 5.64 12.56 -12.98
N ILE A 2 4.89 12.67 -11.88
CA ILE A 2 5.38 13.14 -10.58
C ILE A 2 5.72 11.91 -9.73
N GLU A 3 6.96 11.79 -9.27
CA GLU A 3 7.33 10.77 -8.28
C GLU A 3 6.80 11.20 -6.91
N ILE A 4 5.84 10.43 -6.37
CA ILE A 4 5.17 10.77 -5.11
C ILE A 4 6.14 10.77 -3.94
N LEU A 5 7.13 9.87 -3.92
CA LEU A 5 8.08 9.78 -2.80
C LEU A 5 9.01 10.99 -2.74
N ASP A 6 9.18 11.73 -3.85
CA ASP A 6 9.94 12.99 -3.91
C ASP A 6 9.06 14.22 -3.60
N ASN A 7 7.73 14.09 -3.66
CA ASN A 7 6.79 15.18 -3.43
C ASN A 7 5.48 14.69 -2.79
N LEU A 8 5.57 14.33 -1.51
CA LEU A 8 4.43 13.82 -0.73
C LEU A 8 3.33 14.87 -0.49
N ASP A 9 3.60 16.15 -0.70
CA ASP A 9 2.59 17.23 -0.56
C ASP A 9 1.42 17.06 -1.54
N VAL A 10 1.64 16.35 -2.66
CA VAL A 10 0.56 16.05 -3.60
C VAL A 10 -0.54 15.20 -2.95
N LEU A 11 -0.23 14.44 -1.90
CA LEU A 11 -1.16 13.57 -1.20
C LEU A 11 -2.16 14.32 -0.32
N TYR A 12 -1.89 15.58 0.06
CA TYR A 12 -2.89 16.42 0.73
C TYR A 12 -4.09 16.73 -0.13
N ARG A 13 -3.95 16.64 -1.47
CA ARG A 13 -5.02 17.01 -2.38
C ARG A 13 -6.20 16.05 -2.22
N PRO A 14 -7.44 16.56 -2.03
CA PRO A 14 -8.62 15.71 -1.96
C PRO A 14 -8.93 15.03 -3.30
N HIS A 15 -8.49 15.64 -4.41
CA HIS A 15 -8.52 15.07 -5.75
C HIS A 15 -7.10 14.88 -6.27
N LEU A 16 -6.77 13.64 -6.65
CA LEU A 16 -5.47 13.26 -7.19
C LEU A 16 -5.68 12.54 -8.52
N ASP A 17 -5.09 13.07 -9.59
CA ASP A 17 -5.06 12.37 -10.87
C ASP A 17 -3.95 11.33 -10.86
N LEU A 18 -4.33 10.08 -10.56
CA LEU A 18 -3.40 8.96 -10.46
C LEU A 18 -2.74 8.59 -11.81
N THR A 19 -3.19 9.13 -12.94
CA THR A 19 -2.53 8.90 -14.24
C THR A 19 -1.25 9.72 -14.40
N THR A 20 -1.06 10.72 -13.53
CA THR A 20 0.09 11.65 -13.59
C THR A 20 1.18 11.32 -12.56
N ILE A 21 0.99 10.28 -11.75
CA ILE A 21 1.87 9.93 -10.63
C ILE A 21 2.64 8.63 -10.87
N GLU A 22 3.81 8.55 -10.26
CA GLU A 22 4.56 7.32 -10.01
C GLU A 22 4.76 7.17 -8.51
N VAL A 23 4.91 5.92 -8.06
CA VAL A 23 5.39 5.62 -6.72
C VAL A 23 6.58 4.68 -6.88
N GLY A 24 7.77 5.13 -6.47
CA GLY A 24 8.97 4.33 -6.61
C GLY A 24 9.42 4.07 -8.04
N GLY A 25 9.17 5.02 -8.94
CA GLY A 25 9.44 4.89 -10.37
C GLY A 25 8.44 3.99 -11.11
N VAL A 26 7.29 3.66 -10.50
CA VAL A 26 6.28 2.77 -11.08
C VAL A 26 4.95 3.49 -11.21
N ALA A 27 4.42 3.48 -12.43
CA ALA A 27 3.13 4.06 -12.77
C ALA A 27 1.97 3.14 -12.43
N LEU A 28 0.79 3.72 -12.16
CA LEU A 28 -0.45 2.95 -12.22
C LEU A 28 -0.67 2.43 -13.66
N GLY A 29 -1.02 1.16 -13.82
CA GLY A 29 -1.18 0.49 -15.11
C GLY A 29 0.14 0.00 -15.73
N ALA A 30 1.28 0.21 -15.07
CA ALA A 30 2.55 -0.33 -15.55
C ALA A 30 2.55 -1.88 -15.52
N PRO A 31 3.16 -2.55 -16.50
CA PRO A 31 3.35 -4.00 -16.45
C PRO A 31 4.19 -4.40 -15.24
N ALA A 32 3.66 -5.27 -14.37
CA ALA A 32 4.32 -5.68 -13.14
C ALA A 32 5.64 -6.45 -13.41
N VAL A 33 5.72 -7.15 -14.55
CA VAL A 33 6.93 -7.85 -15.00
C VAL A 33 8.14 -6.93 -15.23
N GLY A 34 7.91 -5.63 -15.40
CA GLY A 34 8.95 -4.62 -15.57
C GLY A 34 9.55 -4.12 -14.24
N ILE A 35 8.96 -4.47 -13.10
CA ILE A 35 9.43 -4.02 -11.78
C ILE A 35 10.79 -4.67 -11.48
N PRO A 36 11.80 -3.90 -11.05
CA PRO A 36 13.11 -4.46 -10.72
C PRO A 36 13.02 -5.48 -9.57
N ARG A 37 13.24 -6.77 -9.86
CA ARG A 37 13.17 -7.87 -8.86
C ARG A 37 13.98 -7.58 -7.60
N ARG A 38 15.18 -7.02 -7.75
CA ARG A 38 16.06 -6.64 -6.63
C ARG A 38 15.48 -5.61 -5.65
N SER A 39 14.42 -4.90 -6.03
CA SER A 39 13.72 -3.96 -5.15
C SER A 39 12.66 -4.65 -4.29
N ILE A 40 12.27 -5.88 -4.64
CA ILE A 40 11.24 -6.66 -3.97
C ILE A 40 11.90 -7.60 -2.96
N ILE A 41 11.41 -7.56 -1.72
CA ILE A 41 11.89 -8.40 -0.61
C ILE A 41 10.87 -9.47 -0.20
N GLU A 42 9.61 -9.28 -0.56
CA GLU A 42 8.52 -10.21 -0.30
C GLU A 42 7.48 -10.09 -1.41
N ALA A 43 6.76 -11.16 -1.68
CA ALA A 43 5.63 -11.16 -2.60
C ALA A 43 4.51 -12.07 -2.08
N GLN A 44 3.28 -11.74 -2.44
CA GLN A 44 2.10 -12.58 -2.23
C GLN A 44 1.45 -12.87 -3.58
N SER A 45 1.08 -14.13 -3.78
CA SER A 45 0.36 -14.58 -4.97
C SER A 45 -0.51 -15.79 -4.62
N PRO A 46 -1.55 -16.08 -5.44
CA PRO A 46 -2.37 -17.29 -5.32
C PRO A 46 -1.60 -18.61 -5.36
N LEU A 47 -0.37 -18.62 -5.87
CA LEU A 47 0.50 -19.81 -5.89
C LEU A 47 0.89 -20.26 -4.47
N ILE A 48 0.92 -19.34 -3.50
CA ILE A 48 1.32 -19.64 -2.12
C ILE A 48 0.14 -20.27 -1.37
N ALA A 49 0.28 -21.54 -1.01
CA ALA A 49 -0.68 -22.22 -0.12
C ALA A 49 -0.33 -22.01 1.35
N ARG A 50 0.97 -21.84 1.68
CA ARG A 50 1.43 -21.55 3.03
C ARG A 50 2.60 -20.58 3.01
N TYR A 51 2.47 -19.51 3.77
CA TYR A 51 3.52 -18.54 4.05
C TYR A 51 4.00 -18.70 5.50
N ARG A 52 5.31 -18.59 5.70
CA ARG A 52 5.92 -18.42 7.01
C ARG A 52 6.89 -17.27 6.93
N GLY A 53 6.62 -16.23 7.70
CA GLY A 53 7.47 -15.05 7.79
C GLY A 53 6.97 -14.14 8.90
N GLY A 54 7.66 -13.04 9.09
CA GLY A 54 7.38 -12.07 10.14
C GLY A 54 8.56 -11.15 10.35
N THR A 55 8.44 -10.21 11.29
CA THR A 55 9.55 -9.34 11.69
C THR A 55 10.76 -10.18 12.05
N ASP A 56 11.88 -9.93 11.37
CA ASP A 56 13.19 -10.61 11.56
C ASP A 56 13.26 -12.10 11.18
N LEU A 57 12.29 -12.62 10.42
CA LEU A 57 12.33 -13.97 9.86
C LEU A 57 12.41 -13.94 8.33
N ASP A 58 13.30 -14.77 7.78
CA ASP A 58 13.30 -15.03 6.34
C ASP A 58 11.96 -15.59 5.90
N SER A 59 11.41 -15.01 4.83
CA SER A 59 10.15 -15.47 4.26
C SER A 59 10.33 -16.84 3.59
N GLU A 60 9.48 -17.78 4.00
CA GLU A 60 9.37 -19.11 3.40
C GLU A 60 8.00 -19.28 2.76
N TYR A 61 8.00 -19.67 1.49
CA TYR A 61 6.81 -19.87 0.68
C TYR A 61 6.67 -21.34 0.33
N TYR A 62 5.45 -21.86 0.37
CA TYR A 62 5.14 -23.22 -0.02
C TYR A 62 3.92 -23.26 -0.93
N ASP A 63 3.99 -24.05 -1.99
CA ASP A 63 2.84 -24.37 -2.83
C ASP A 63 1.91 -25.40 -2.15
N ALA A 64 0.82 -25.75 -2.84
CA ALA A 64 -0.19 -26.68 -2.32
C ALA A 64 0.35 -28.10 -2.07
N ASP A 65 1.39 -28.50 -2.80
CA ASP A 65 2.06 -29.79 -2.62
C ASP A 65 3.11 -29.75 -1.49
N GLY A 66 3.28 -28.59 -0.85
CA GLY A 66 4.25 -28.38 0.22
C GLY A 66 5.68 -28.20 -0.27
N ARG A 67 5.89 -28.00 -1.58
CA ARG A 67 7.20 -27.68 -2.13
C ARG A 67 7.54 -26.23 -1.81
N ARG A 68 8.78 -26.00 -1.37
CA ARG A 68 9.29 -24.65 -1.11
C ARG A 68 9.43 -23.88 -2.43
N LEU A 69 8.87 -22.68 -2.46
CA LEU A 69 8.98 -21.73 -3.57
C LEU A 69 10.07 -20.69 -3.26
N THR A 70 10.76 -20.26 -4.30
CA THR A 70 11.65 -19.09 -4.27
C THR A 70 10.84 -17.80 -4.35
N LEU A 71 11.42 -16.68 -3.87
CA LEU A 71 10.81 -15.36 -4.06
C LEU A 71 10.64 -15.03 -5.54
N ASP A 72 11.57 -15.44 -6.41
CA ASP A 72 11.46 -15.22 -7.85
C ASP A 72 10.26 -15.95 -8.45
N GLU A 73 9.99 -17.21 -8.05
CA GLU A 73 8.79 -17.94 -8.51
C GLU A 73 7.50 -17.25 -8.06
N VAL A 74 7.44 -16.79 -6.82
CA VAL A 74 6.27 -16.08 -6.30
C VAL A 74 6.08 -14.73 -7.01
N PHE A 75 7.16 -13.97 -7.19
CA PHE A 75 7.14 -12.71 -7.95
C PHE A 75 6.61 -12.97 -9.36
N ASP A 76 7.12 -13.99 -10.04
CA ASP A 76 6.77 -14.31 -11.41
C ASP A 76 5.29 -14.70 -11.57
N ASP A 77 4.71 -15.37 -10.58
CA ASP A 77 3.27 -15.63 -10.55
C ASP A 77 2.49 -14.34 -10.27
N ALA A 78 2.80 -13.63 -9.18
CA ALA A 78 2.12 -12.39 -8.78
C ALA A 78 2.14 -11.32 -9.88
N ALA A 79 3.26 -11.19 -10.61
CA ALA A 79 3.44 -10.23 -11.68
C ALA A 79 2.69 -10.58 -12.97
N ARG A 80 2.16 -11.80 -13.11
CA ARG A 80 1.38 -12.25 -14.28
C ARG A 80 -0.10 -12.45 -13.96
N SER A 81 -0.41 -12.83 -12.73
CA SER A 81 -1.77 -13.08 -12.26
C SER A 81 -2.24 -11.89 -11.43
N ASP A 82 -2.49 -12.12 -10.15
CA ASP A 82 -2.88 -11.15 -9.15
C ASP A 82 -1.97 -11.33 -7.94
N GLY A 83 -1.73 -10.25 -7.18
CA GLY A 83 -0.90 -10.38 -5.99
C GLY A 83 -0.43 -9.05 -5.42
N PHE A 84 0.56 -9.16 -4.56
CA PHE A 84 1.23 -8.01 -3.95
C PHE A 84 2.74 -8.17 -4.03
N LEU A 85 3.44 -7.08 -4.28
CA LEU A 85 4.89 -7.01 -4.32
C LEU A 85 5.35 -5.99 -3.28
N TYR A 86 6.25 -6.38 -2.37
CA TYR A 86 6.65 -5.57 -1.23
C TYR A 86 8.10 -5.15 -1.36
N ARG A 87 8.36 -3.84 -1.25
CA ARG A 87 9.70 -3.27 -1.28
C ARG A 87 10.27 -3.08 0.12
N ALA A 88 11.60 -3.07 0.19
CA ALA A 88 12.32 -2.86 1.44
C ALA A 88 12.02 -1.49 2.08
N ASP A 89 11.79 -0.47 1.25
CA ASP A 89 11.50 0.90 1.67
C ASP A 89 10.03 1.13 2.02
N LYS A 90 9.26 0.06 2.30
CA LYS A 90 7.88 0.17 2.81
C LYS A 90 6.92 0.80 1.81
N VAL A 91 7.15 0.50 0.53
CA VAL A 91 6.19 0.67 -0.55
C VAL A 91 5.74 -0.72 -1.02
N SER A 92 4.44 -0.89 -1.22
CA SER A 92 3.89 -2.11 -1.81
C SER A 92 3.10 -1.81 -3.07
N TYR A 93 3.16 -2.73 -4.02
CA TYR A 93 2.40 -2.71 -5.25
C TYR A 93 1.33 -3.78 -5.20
N LYS A 94 0.09 -3.42 -5.55
CA LYS A 94 -0.94 -4.40 -5.86
C LYS A 94 -0.95 -4.65 -7.35
N VAL A 95 -0.88 -5.92 -7.72
CA VAL A 95 -0.94 -6.38 -9.10
C VAL A 95 -2.29 -7.04 -9.36
N ARG A 96 -2.86 -6.74 -10.52
CA ARG A 96 -4.03 -7.46 -11.03
C ARG A 96 -3.92 -7.62 -12.53
N ALA A 97 -4.19 -8.82 -13.03
CA ALA A 97 -4.06 -9.17 -14.45
C ALA A 97 -2.72 -8.71 -15.07
N GLY A 98 -1.63 -8.82 -14.31
CA GLY A 98 -0.28 -8.45 -14.74
C GLY A 98 0.06 -6.95 -14.74
N GLU A 99 -0.85 -6.09 -14.31
CA GLU A 99 -0.64 -4.64 -14.21
C GLU A 99 -0.65 -4.16 -12.75
N VAL A 100 0.11 -3.12 -12.47
CA VAL A 100 0.08 -2.43 -11.17
C VAL A 100 -1.21 -1.64 -11.06
N VAL A 101 -2.10 -2.04 -10.16
CA VAL A 101 -3.42 -1.41 -9.99
C VAL A 101 -3.54 -0.59 -8.71
N GLY A 102 -2.52 -0.59 -7.86
CA GLY A 102 -2.51 0.25 -6.67
C GLY A 102 -1.20 0.22 -5.91
N PHE A 103 -1.09 1.13 -4.95
CA PHE A 103 0.09 1.34 -4.14
C PHE A 103 -0.29 1.42 -2.66
N ALA A 104 0.60 0.96 -1.79
CA ALA A 104 0.61 1.32 -0.38
C ALA A 104 1.94 1.97 -0.02
N ILE A 105 1.87 3.03 0.76
CA ILE A 105 3.02 3.75 1.32
C ILE A 105 2.86 3.70 2.84
N TYR A 106 3.89 3.22 3.54
CA TYR A 106 3.91 3.10 4.99
C TYR A 106 5.32 3.28 5.55
N GLY A 107 5.45 3.28 6.87
CA GLY A 107 6.75 3.39 7.53
C GLY A 107 7.43 4.75 7.30
N PRO A 108 8.77 4.81 7.12
CA PRO A 108 9.54 6.05 7.20
C PRO A 108 9.12 7.16 6.22
N HIS A 109 8.56 6.81 5.07
CA HIS A 109 8.05 7.82 4.12
C HIS A 109 6.98 8.72 4.73
N LEU A 110 6.18 8.18 5.67
CA LEU A 110 5.09 8.92 6.28
C LEU A 110 5.54 9.90 7.37
N SER A 111 6.82 9.90 7.75
CA SER A 111 7.38 10.94 8.63
C SER A 111 7.22 12.35 8.07
N HIS A 112 6.99 12.50 6.76
CA HIS A 112 6.59 13.76 6.14
C HIS A 112 5.37 14.41 6.81
N PHE A 113 4.42 13.59 7.28
CA PHE A 113 3.17 14.02 7.90
C PHE A 113 3.27 14.17 9.42
N ALA A 114 4.45 13.99 10.03
CA ALA A 114 4.63 13.97 11.49
C ALA A 114 4.36 15.31 12.20
N HIS A 115 4.12 16.39 11.45
CA HIS A 115 3.71 17.68 12.00
C HIS A 115 2.21 17.74 12.32
N LEU A 116 1.41 16.80 11.80
CA LEU A 116 0.00 16.67 12.16
C LEU A 116 -0.07 15.98 13.52
N ALA A 117 -0.60 16.66 14.51
CA ALA A 117 -0.61 16.22 15.92
C ALA A 117 -1.95 15.61 16.35
N SER A 118 -2.95 15.58 15.46
CA SER A 118 -4.27 15.03 15.77
C SER A 118 -5.01 14.58 14.51
N TYR A 119 -6.04 13.76 14.70
CA TYR A 119 -6.92 13.35 13.62
C TYR A 119 -7.70 14.53 13.00
N GLU A 120 -8.07 15.53 13.80
CA GLU A 120 -8.71 16.76 13.33
C GLU A 120 -7.78 17.58 12.41
N GLU A 121 -6.50 17.70 12.77
CA GLU A 121 -5.49 18.33 11.91
C GLU A 121 -5.29 17.56 10.61
N LEU A 122 -5.32 16.21 10.66
CA LEU A 122 -5.31 15.39 9.47
C LEU A 122 -6.50 15.69 8.55
N LEU A 123 -7.71 15.74 9.09
CA LEU A 123 -8.91 16.06 8.29
C LEU A 123 -8.85 17.49 7.73
N ALA A 124 -8.29 18.44 8.48
CA ALA A 124 -8.08 19.79 7.99
C ALA A 124 -7.07 19.84 6.83
N ALA A 125 -6.00 19.04 6.90
CA ALA A 125 -4.94 19.01 5.89
C ALA A 125 -5.33 18.22 4.62
N PHE A 126 -5.98 17.07 4.77
CA PHE A 126 -6.36 16.19 3.65
C PHE A 126 -7.74 16.49 3.07
N GLY A 127 -8.53 17.32 3.75
CA GLY A 127 -9.90 17.67 3.40
C GLY A 127 -10.94 16.66 3.92
N THR A 128 -12.20 16.91 3.60
CA THR A 128 -13.31 16.04 4.04
C THR A 128 -13.32 14.72 3.26
N PRO A 129 -13.25 13.55 3.92
CA PRO A 129 -13.34 12.26 3.25
C PRO A 129 -14.78 11.94 2.84
N ASP A 130 -14.93 11.07 1.84
CA ASP A 130 -16.22 10.49 1.47
C ASP A 130 -16.76 9.58 2.58
N ARG A 131 -15.85 8.88 3.27
CA ARG A 131 -16.16 8.03 4.41
C ARG A 131 -15.01 8.03 5.41
N ALA A 132 -15.36 8.14 6.69
CA ALA A 132 -14.47 7.83 7.80
C ALA A 132 -15.00 6.61 8.55
N ARG A 133 -14.11 5.75 9.04
CA ARG A 133 -14.44 4.57 9.84
C ARG A 133 -13.48 4.47 11.02
N GLU A 134 -14.01 4.25 12.20
CA GLU A 134 -13.23 3.86 13.38
C GLU A 134 -12.81 2.39 13.25
N ASP A 135 -11.52 2.14 13.47
CA ASP A 135 -10.96 0.81 13.60
C ASP A 135 -10.81 0.51 15.08
N GLU A 136 -11.71 -0.31 15.63
CA GLU A 136 -11.70 -0.72 17.02
C GLU A 136 -11.28 -2.19 17.14
N THR A 137 -10.43 -2.50 18.10
CA THR A 137 -10.01 -3.86 18.40
C THR A 137 -10.01 -4.06 19.92
N TYR A 138 -10.70 -5.11 20.37
CA TYR A 138 -10.92 -5.40 21.80
C TYR A 138 -11.58 -4.27 22.61
N GLY A 139 -12.34 -3.39 21.95
CA GLY A 139 -13.01 -2.25 22.60
C GLY A 139 -12.14 -1.00 22.74
N ASP A 140 -10.89 -1.07 22.25
CA ASP A 140 -9.99 0.07 22.17
C ASP A 140 -9.99 0.62 20.73
N LEU A 141 -9.92 1.95 20.61
CA LEU A 141 -9.73 2.62 19.32
C LEU A 141 -8.29 2.44 18.86
N MET A 142 -8.11 1.75 17.73
CA MET A 142 -6.80 1.54 17.09
C MET A 142 -6.46 2.66 16.10
N GLY A 143 -7.48 3.28 15.49
CA GLY A 143 -7.26 4.28 14.47
C GLY A 143 -8.50 4.65 13.69
N TYR A 144 -8.28 5.46 12.65
CA TYR A 144 -9.31 5.87 11.70
C TYR A 144 -8.88 5.55 10.28
N ASP A 145 -9.76 4.89 9.53
CA ASP A 145 -9.63 4.73 8.08
C ASP A 145 -10.43 5.84 7.39
N THR A 146 -9.75 6.69 6.61
CA THR A 146 -10.37 7.78 5.84
C THR A 146 -10.27 7.53 4.34
N TYR A 147 -11.42 7.50 3.67
CA TYR A 147 -11.53 7.17 2.26
C TYR A 147 -11.91 8.40 1.43
N TYR A 148 -11.13 8.64 0.39
CA TYR A 148 -11.33 9.68 -0.63
C TYR A 148 -11.50 8.95 -1.98
N TRP A 149 -12.70 8.39 -2.21
CA TRP A 149 -13.03 7.55 -3.36
C TRP A 149 -12.88 8.30 -4.68
N GLY A 150 -13.22 9.59 -4.72
CA GLY A 150 -13.00 10.43 -5.91
C GLY A 150 -11.52 10.51 -6.34
N ALA A 151 -10.58 10.33 -5.41
CA ALA A 151 -9.14 10.26 -5.67
C ALA A 151 -8.58 8.84 -5.64
N ARG A 152 -9.42 7.82 -5.39
CA ARG A 152 -9.00 6.43 -5.12
C ARG A 152 -7.86 6.38 -4.09
N LYS A 153 -8.02 7.15 -3.01
CA LYS A 153 -7.04 7.31 -1.93
C LYS A 153 -7.65 6.90 -0.59
N HIS A 154 -6.88 6.22 0.22
CA HIS A 154 -7.22 5.89 1.61
C HIS A 154 -6.06 6.26 2.51
N VAL A 155 -6.34 6.89 3.64
CA VAL A 155 -5.36 7.31 4.63
C VAL A 155 -5.77 6.77 6.00
N ARG A 156 -4.85 6.07 6.67
CA ARG A 156 -5.05 5.56 8.03
C ARG A 156 -4.34 6.45 9.04
N TRP A 157 -5.09 6.90 10.04
CA TRP A 157 -4.56 7.47 11.26
C TRP A 157 -4.39 6.37 12.30
N ASP A 158 -3.22 6.30 12.92
CA ASP A 158 -2.93 5.46 14.08
C ASP A 158 -3.20 6.28 15.34
N ALA A 159 -4.20 5.86 16.13
CA ALA A 159 -4.63 6.58 17.32
C ALA A 159 -3.75 6.31 18.55
N TRP A 160 -2.82 5.35 18.50
CA TRP A 160 -1.88 5.09 19.59
C TRP A 160 -0.64 5.97 19.48
N ASP A 161 -0.15 6.15 18.26
CA ASP A 161 1.06 6.91 17.97
C ASP A 161 0.77 8.32 17.43
N ASP A 162 -0.50 8.71 17.32
CA ASP A 162 -0.96 9.99 16.78
C ASP A 162 -0.28 10.37 15.46
N ARG A 163 -0.39 9.49 14.46
CA ARG A 163 0.29 9.67 13.17
C ARG A 163 -0.44 9.04 11.99
N VAL A 164 -0.07 9.50 10.79
CA VAL A 164 -0.40 8.79 9.55
C VAL A 164 0.43 7.50 9.47
N SER A 165 -0.23 6.34 9.41
CA SER A 165 0.42 5.02 9.42
C SER A 165 0.37 4.30 8.08
N LEU A 166 -0.57 4.64 7.21
CA LEU A 166 -0.74 4.04 5.89
C LEU A 166 -1.40 5.02 4.93
N ILE A 167 -0.92 5.05 3.69
CA ILE A 167 -1.62 5.66 2.55
C ILE A 167 -1.72 4.64 1.42
N ASN A 168 -2.96 4.34 1.01
CA ASN A 168 -3.27 3.48 -0.13
C ASN A 168 -3.75 4.31 -1.32
N LEU A 169 -3.27 4.00 -2.52
CA LEU A 169 -3.66 4.65 -3.78
C LEU A 169 -4.16 3.62 -4.81
N GLY A 170 -5.02 4.07 -5.72
CA GLY A 170 -5.57 3.22 -6.77
C GLY A 170 -6.51 2.16 -6.21
N ALA A 171 -6.49 0.95 -6.77
CA ALA A 171 -7.28 -0.19 -6.32
C ALA A 171 -6.58 -1.01 -5.22
N PHE A 172 -5.60 -0.43 -4.53
CA PHE A 172 -5.08 -0.98 -3.27
C PHE A 172 -6.25 -1.07 -2.26
N GLU A 173 -6.26 -2.11 -1.43
CA GLU A 173 -7.44 -2.56 -0.66
C GLU A 173 -8.29 -1.42 -0.05
N GLY A 174 -9.62 -1.58 -0.09
CA GLY A 174 -10.59 -0.63 0.50
C GLY A 174 -11.00 0.56 -0.38
N ASN A 175 -10.30 0.81 -1.49
CA ASN A 175 -10.51 2.03 -2.31
C ASN A 175 -11.62 1.98 -3.38
N ALA A 176 -12.39 0.88 -3.48
CA ALA A 176 -13.37 0.71 -4.55
C ALA A 176 -14.70 1.45 -4.34
N GLY A 177 -14.97 1.97 -3.14
CA GLY A 177 -16.30 2.48 -2.76
C GLY A 177 -17.38 1.38 -2.69
N PRO A 178 -18.59 1.71 -2.23
CA PRO A 178 -19.77 0.85 -2.33
C PRO A 178 -20.30 0.74 -3.76
#